data_AF-A0A3N5VNE9-F1
#
_entry.id   AF-A0A3N5VNE9-F1
#
_cell.length_a   1.000
_cell.length_b   1.000
_cell.length_c   1.000
_cell.angle_alpha   90.00
_cell.angle_beta   90.00
_cell.angle_gamma   90.00
#
_symmetry.space_group_name_H-M   'P 1'
#
loop_
_entity.id
_entity.type
_entity.pdbx_description
1 polymer ?
#
loop_
_entity_poly.entity_id
_entity_poly.type
_entity_poly.pdbx_seq_one_letter_code
_entity_poly.pdbx_strand_id
1 'polypeptide(L)'
;MNPLQFLKEFSGEYITGLKKADRVQREMIQARDEILSQGSLGYGQSVLDPRFAKDVKREGVSVRQTPAQAAGAYTSRALVDAANDGTRTYWWRWNHPLAIAQRVVETGIGKIESPTAKALTGLAIAVPAVAAAGSYDITNPEEQFRPEGYAQTYSPKGAEDRRQTGQPTQELFERFFLGRTGDPLKYATAKEEIPSLTPERYGNYLNYLYQDKGLLGLGVIKGTMENLQGYPEARMLGFPVNLPMAGGFVAGTAGAKIGSSIGRTPRQRAIGGIIGGATGSLLGITTGNITNEIIAAGNRPQLPTTAEYGVTTGKI
;
A
#
# COMPACT_ATOMS: atom_id res chain seq x y z
N MET A 1 -9.12 41.29 -1.14
CA MET A 1 -8.60 40.42 -0.06
C MET A 1 -7.15 40.08 -0.37
N ASN A 2 -6.24 40.18 0.61
CA ASN A 2 -4.84 39.83 0.40
C ASN A 2 -4.70 38.29 0.27
N PRO A 3 -3.88 37.76 -0.66
CA PRO A 3 -3.64 36.32 -0.83
C PRO A 3 -3.32 35.56 0.48
N LEU A 4 -2.57 36.16 1.39
CA LEU A 4 -2.24 35.54 2.69
C LEU A 4 -3.45 35.40 3.60
N GLN A 5 -4.34 36.39 3.57
CA GLN A 5 -5.57 36.36 4.35
C GLN A 5 -6.54 35.31 3.79
N PHE A 6 -6.65 35.23 2.45
CA PHE A 6 -7.41 34.17 1.78
C PHE A 6 -6.90 32.78 2.15
N LEU A 7 -5.58 32.54 2.12
CA LEU A 7 -5.01 31.24 2.51
C LEU A 7 -5.29 30.89 3.98
N LYS A 8 -5.22 31.87 4.88
CA LYS A 8 -5.51 31.67 6.31
C LYS A 8 -6.99 31.33 6.56
N GLU A 9 -7.90 32.06 5.92
CA GLU A 9 -9.34 31.81 6.01
C GLU A 9 -9.69 30.46 5.38
N PHE A 10 -9.19 30.18 4.17
CA PHE A 10 -9.39 28.91 3.50
C PHE A 10 -8.89 27.73 4.31
N SER A 11 -7.69 27.81 4.89
CA SER A 11 -7.14 26.73 5.73
C SER A 11 -7.92 26.51 7.02
N GLY A 12 -8.40 27.59 7.67
CA GLY A 12 -9.27 27.50 8.85
C GLY A 12 -10.60 26.81 8.54
N GLU A 13 -11.23 27.20 7.43
CA GLU A 13 -12.47 26.60 6.95
C GLU A 13 -12.28 25.15 6.50
N TYR A 14 -11.18 24.85 5.83
CA TYR A 14 -10.79 23.49 5.44
C TYR A 14 -10.64 22.57 6.66
N ILE A 15 -9.95 23.02 7.71
CA ILE A 15 -9.81 22.28 8.98
C ILE A 15 -11.17 22.09 9.65
N THR A 16 -12.05 23.09 9.59
CA THR A 16 -13.42 22.99 10.11
C THR A 16 -14.21 21.91 9.36
N GLY A 17 -14.10 21.87 8.04
CA GLY A 17 -14.66 20.83 7.19
C GLY A 17 -14.19 19.42 7.58
N LEU A 18 -12.87 19.24 7.76
CA LEU A 18 -12.27 17.99 8.22
C LEU A 18 -12.89 17.53 9.55
N LYS A 19 -12.99 18.42 10.54
CA LYS A 19 -13.54 18.10 11.88
C LYS A 19 -15.02 17.71 11.83
N LYS A 20 -15.82 18.42 11.02
CA LYS A 20 -17.25 18.10 10.83
C LYS A 20 -17.43 16.73 10.17
N ALA A 21 -16.69 16.46 9.10
CA ALA A 21 -16.71 15.15 8.46
C ALA A 21 -16.24 14.03 9.40
N ASP A 22 -15.22 14.27 10.23
CA ASP A 22 -14.75 13.30 11.21
C ASP A 22 -15.85 12.95 12.23
N ARG A 23 -16.63 13.94 12.70
CA ARG A 23 -17.81 13.70 13.56
C ARG A 23 -18.89 12.90 12.84
N VAL A 24 -19.30 13.33 11.64
CA VAL A 24 -20.33 12.64 10.84
C VAL A 24 -19.94 11.18 10.62
N GLN A 25 -18.67 10.93 10.26
CA GLN A 25 -18.20 9.56 10.04
C GLN A 25 -18.19 8.73 11.33
N ARG A 26 -17.86 9.32 12.49
CA ARG A 26 -18.00 8.60 13.77
C ARG A 26 -19.44 8.15 14.00
N GLU A 27 -20.39 9.05 13.78
CA GLU A 27 -21.82 8.74 13.94
C GLU A 27 -22.28 7.67 12.95
N MET A 28 -21.87 7.77 11.68
CA MET A 28 -22.19 6.78 10.65
C MET A 28 -21.58 5.40 10.95
N ILE A 29 -20.39 5.35 11.55
CA ILE A 29 -19.72 4.11 11.96
C ILE A 29 -20.43 3.54 13.19
N GLN A 30 -20.68 4.34 14.23
CA GLN A 30 -21.36 3.90 15.45
C GLN A 30 -22.77 3.38 15.19
N ALA A 31 -23.54 4.04 14.32
CA ALA A 31 -24.88 3.60 13.92
C ALA A 31 -24.87 2.26 13.16
N ARG A 32 -23.70 1.77 12.73
CA ARG A 32 -23.53 0.50 12.01
C ARG A 32 -22.79 -0.56 12.84
N ASP A 33 -21.91 -0.14 13.76
CA ASP A 33 -21.08 -0.98 14.62
C ASP A 33 -21.87 -1.66 15.77
N GLU A 34 -23.19 -1.46 15.90
CA GLU A 34 -24.05 -2.36 16.69
C GLU A 34 -24.00 -3.83 16.18
N ILE A 35 -23.45 -4.07 14.98
CA ILE A 35 -23.33 -5.41 14.37
C ILE A 35 -21.85 -5.86 14.17
N LEU A 36 -20.84 -4.97 14.21
CA LEU A 36 -19.43 -5.31 13.96
C LEU A 36 -18.46 -4.58 14.93
N SER A 37 -17.49 -5.33 15.45
CA SER A 37 -16.61 -5.02 16.60
C SER A 37 -16.01 -3.61 16.68
N GLN A 38 -15.92 -3.08 17.92
CA GLN A 38 -15.14 -1.89 18.30
C GLN A 38 -13.75 -1.88 17.64
N GLY A 39 -13.45 -0.84 16.85
CA GLY A 39 -12.14 -0.67 16.21
C GLY A 39 -12.17 -0.55 14.69
N SER A 40 -13.32 -0.70 14.03
CA SER A 40 -13.43 -0.66 12.57
C SER A 40 -12.93 0.67 11.95
N LEU A 41 -12.39 0.57 10.74
CA LEU A 41 -12.14 1.70 9.83
C LEU A 41 -13.42 2.20 9.11
N GLY A 42 -14.60 1.66 9.44
CA GLY A 42 -15.88 2.06 8.82
C GLY A 42 -16.13 1.41 7.47
N TYR A 43 -15.90 0.10 7.41
CA TYR A 43 -15.86 -0.70 6.19
C TYR A 43 -17.07 -0.51 5.25
N GLY A 44 -16.87 -0.32 3.95
CA GLY A 44 -17.95 -0.18 2.96
C GLY A 44 -18.68 1.16 2.94
N GLN A 45 -18.14 2.18 3.62
CA GLN A 45 -18.56 3.56 3.39
C GLN A 45 -17.68 4.13 2.27
N SER A 46 -18.25 4.60 1.18
CA SER A 46 -17.50 5.19 0.05
C SER A 46 -17.54 6.72 0.12
N VAL A 47 -16.60 7.41 -0.54
CA VAL A 47 -16.76 8.85 -0.82
C VAL A 47 -18.02 9.18 -1.64
N LEU A 48 -18.55 8.19 -2.36
CA LEU A 48 -19.76 8.27 -3.17
C LEU A 48 -21.03 7.93 -2.36
N ASP A 49 -20.93 7.66 -1.06
CA ASP A 49 -22.09 7.35 -0.22
C ASP A 49 -23.03 8.58 -0.11
N PRO A 50 -24.27 8.50 -0.64
CA PRO A 50 -25.19 9.63 -0.61
C PRO A 50 -25.57 10.04 0.83
N ARG A 51 -25.46 9.13 1.80
CA ARG A 51 -25.70 9.42 3.22
C ARG A 51 -24.66 10.37 3.77
N PHE A 52 -23.38 10.17 3.42
CA PHE A 52 -22.31 11.08 3.83
C PHE A 52 -22.58 12.49 3.33
N ALA A 53 -22.88 12.64 2.03
CA ALA A 53 -23.20 13.94 1.43
C ALA A 53 -24.41 14.62 2.12
N LYS A 54 -25.45 13.84 2.46
CA LYS A 54 -26.63 14.32 3.18
C LYS A 54 -26.27 14.79 4.60
N ASP A 55 -25.48 14.01 5.32
CA ASP A 55 -25.15 14.27 6.72
C ASP A 55 -24.15 15.43 6.89
N VAL A 56 -23.14 15.56 6.01
CA VAL A 56 -22.26 16.75 6.03
C VAL A 56 -23.01 18.02 5.62
N LYS A 57 -24.01 17.92 4.72
CA LYS A 57 -24.89 19.04 4.40
C LYS A 57 -25.75 19.46 5.59
N ARG A 58 -26.24 18.51 6.39
CA ARG A 58 -26.94 18.78 7.65
C ARG A 58 -26.05 19.52 8.66
N GLU A 59 -24.75 19.30 8.59
CA GLU A 59 -23.73 20.00 9.39
C GLU A 59 -23.30 21.37 8.81
N GLY A 60 -24.03 21.86 7.81
CA GLY A 60 -23.77 23.15 7.16
C GLY A 60 -22.57 23.14 6.20
N VAL A 61 -22.09 21.97 5.79
CA VAL A 61 -21.03 21.83 4.79
C VAL A 61 -21.64 21.68 3.40
N SER A 62 -21.35 22.60 2.50
CA SER A 62 -21.91 22.62 1.15
C SER A 62 -20.90 23.16 0.16
N VAL A 63 -20.75 22.52 -1.01
CA VAL A 63 -19.86 22.97 -2.08
C VAL A 63 -20.19 24.39 -2.53
N ARG A 64 -21.46 24.81 -2.45
CA ARG A 64 -21.90 26.14 -2.89
C ARG A 64 -21.75 27.22 -1.82
N GLN A 65 -21.98 26.88 -0.54
CA GLN A 65 -22.04 27.86 0.54
C GLN A 65 -20.75 27.92 1.36
N THR A 66 -20.10 26.76 1.56
CA THR A 66 -18.90 26.60 2.37
C THR A 66 -17.86 25.75 1.62
N PRO A 67 -17.38 26.20 0.45
CA PRO A 67 -16.55 25.39 -0.45
C PRO A 67 -15.25 24.88 0.21
N ALA A 68 -14.61 25.68 1.06
CA ALA A 68 -13.42 25.27 1.80
C ALA A 68 -13.73 24.17 2.84
N GLN A 69 -14.84 24.28 3.58
CA GLN A 69 -15.30 23.21 4.47
C GLN A 69 -15.66 21.95 3.67
N ALA A 70 -16.28 22.10 2.51
CA ALA A 70 -16.62 20.97 1.64
C ALA A 70 -15.36 20.25 1.15
N ALA A 71 -14.34 20.99 0.70
CA ALA A 71 -13.05 20.42 0.34
C ALA A 71 -12.43 19.64 1.50
N GLY A 72 -12.41 20.22 2.72
CA GLY A 72 -11.92 19.52 3.90
C GLY A 72 -12.71 18.25 4.22
N ALA A 73 -14.04 18.33 4.19
CA ALA A 73 -14.91 17.20 4.47
C ALA A 73 -14.71 16.04 3.50
N TYR A 74 -14.65 16.33 2.20
CA TYR A 74 -14.42 15.31 1.18
C TYR A 74 -13.00 14.77 1.18
N THR A 75 -11.99 15.55 1.58
CA THR A 75 -10.65 15.00 1.83
C THR A 75 -10.66 13.99 2.97
N SER A 76 -11.29 14.31 4.11
CA SER A 76 -11.41 13.35 5.23
C SER A 76 -12.08 12.05 4.77
N ARG A 77 -13.18 12.16 4.03
CA ARG A 77 -13.89 11.00 3.49
C ARG A 77 -13.05 10.19 2.51
N ALA A 78 -12.34 10.85 1.59
CA ALA A 78 -11.46 10.19 0.64
C ALA A 78 -10.30 9.46 1.32
N LEU A 79 -9.72 10.02 2.38
CA LEU A 79 -8.70 9.35 3.20
C LEU A 79 -9.25 8.10 3.88
N VAL A 80 -10.44 8.20 4.48
CA VAL A 80 -11.11 7.06 5.13
C VAL A 80 -11.45 5.98 4.10
N ASP A 81 -11.99 6.37 2.95
CA ASP A 81 -12.32 5.48 1.83
C ASP A 81 -11.08 4.75 1.28
N ALA A 82 -9.97 5.48 1.09
CA ALA A 82 -8.70 4.89 0.67
C ALA A 82 -8.13 3.91 1.71
N ALA A 83 -8.26 4.22 3.00
CA ALA A 83 -7.76 3.37 4.08
C ALA A 83 -8.65 2.14 4.33
N ASN A 84 -9.95 2.23 4.02
CA ASN A 84 -10.93 1.22 4.37
C ASN A 84 -11.52 0.46 3.18
N ASP A 85 -11.02 0.76 1.98
CA ASP A 85 -11.47 0.22 0.71
C ASP A 85 -12.98 0.39 0.45
N GLY A 86 -13.56 1.48 0.92
CA GLY A 86 -15.01 1.73 0.90
C GLY A 86 -15.65 1.62 -0.47
N THR A 87 -15.04 2.24 -1.48
CA THR A 87 -15.47 2.21 -2.88
C THR A 87 -15.18 0.85 -3.55
N ARG A 88 -14.26 0.06 -3.00
CA ARG A 88 -13.81 -1.26 -3.52
C ARG A 88 -14.40 -2.45 -2.77
N THR A 89 -15.12 -2.17 -1.67
CA THR A 89 -15.48 -3.11 -0.60
C THR A 89 -16.18 -4.38 -1.10
N TYR A 90 -17.15 -4.27 -2.02
CA TYR A 90 -17.93 -5.44 -2.42
C TYR A 90 -17.16 -6.45 -3.28
N TRP A 91 -16.09 -6.02 -3.97
CA TRP A 91 -15.26 -6.89 -4.80
C TRP A 91 -13.96 -7.33 -4.09
N TRP A 92 -13.39 -6.49 -3.21
CA TRP A 92 -12.07 -6.71 -2.59
C TRP A 92 -12.08 -7.47 -1.27
N ARG A 93 -13.17 -7.37 -0.48
CA ARG A 93 -13.23 -7.81 0.93
C ARG A 93 -12.74 -9.23 1.19
N TRP A 94 -13.01 -10.14 0.27
CA TRP A 94 -12.79 -11.58 0.45
C TRP A 94 -11.66 -12.14 -0.40
N ASN A 95 -11.06 -11.30 -1.25
CA ASN A 95 -10.27 -11.74 -2.38
C ASN A 95 -8.88 -11.08 -2.41
N HIS A 96 -8.68 -9.95 -1.73
CA HIS A 96 -7.43 -9.20 -1.79
C HIS A 96 -6.60 -9.32 -0.49
N PRO A 97 -5.27 -9.53 -0.54
CA PRO A 97 -4.40 -9.59 0.64
C PRO A 97 -4.54 -8.40 1.58
N LEU A 98 -4.79 -7.22 1.01
CA LEU A 98 -4.95 -5.98 1.77
C LEU A 98 -6.17 -6.00 2.70
N ALA A 99 -7.24 -6.73 2.37
CA ALA A 99 -8.39 -6.86 3.26
C ALA A 99 -8.03 -7.65 4.54
N ILE A 100 -7.20 -8.68 4.42
CA ILE A 100 -6.68 -9.44 5.56
C ILE A 100 -5.72 -8.56 6.37
N ALA A 101 -4.80 -7.89 5.70
CA ALA A 101 -3.85 -6.98 6.35
C ALA A 101 -4.56 -5.82 7.08
N GLN A 102 -5.63 -5.30 6.52
CA GLN A 102 -6.47 -4.27 7.15
C GLN A 102 -7.08 -4.78 8.47
N ARG A 103 -7.50 -6.04 8.53
CA ARG A 103 -8.02 -6.62 9.78
C ARG A 103 -6.95 -6.65 10.87
N VAL A 104 -5.69 -6.93 10.51
CA VAL A 104 -4.56 -6.84 11.44
C VAL A 104 -4.39 -5.40 11.91
N VAL A 105 -4.36 -4.42 11.00
CA VAL A 105 -4.23 -2.99 11.32
C VAL A 105 -5.31 -2.50 12.27
N GLU A 106 -6.58 -2.92 12.07
CA GLU A 106 -7.70 -2.56 12.95
C GLU A 106 -7.45 -2.93 14.43
N THR A 107 -6.73 -4.04 14.69
CA THR A 107 -6.38 -4.44 16.07
C THR A 107 -5.38 -3.48 16.74
N GLY A 108 -4.61 -2.73 15.96
CA GLY A 108 -3.60 -1.79 16.46
C GLY A 108 -4.12 -0.37 16.67
N ILE A 109 -5.19 0.03 15.99
CA ILE A 109 -5.67 1.42 15.96
C ILE A 109 -6.91 1.70 16.82
N GLY A 110 -7.38 0.69 17.59
CA GLY A 110 -8.62 0.79 18.36
C GLY A 110 -8.68 1.93 19.39
N LYS A 111 -7.53 2.44 19.86
CA LYS A 111 -7.43 3.56 20.82
C LYS A 111 -7.55 4.96 20.18
N ILE A 112 -7.55 5.04 18.85
CA ILE A 112 -7.66 6.30 18.11
C ILE A 112 -9.15 6.58 17.89
N GLU A 113 -9.66 7.70 18.36
CA GLU A 113 -11.10 8.00 18.30
C GLU A 113 -11.54 8.59 16.95
N SER A 114 -10.68 9.39 16.32
CA SER A 114 -10.98 10.05 15.04
C SER A 114 -10.89 9.04 13.88
N PRO A 115 -11.96 8.83 13.08
CA PRO A 115 -11.92 8.00 11.88
C PRO A 115 -10.85 8.48 10.89
N THR A 116 -10.69 9.80 10.73
CA THR A 116 -9.64 10.36 9.87
C THR A 116 -8.26 10.00 10.39
N ALA A 117 -8.02 10.10 11.69
CA ALA A 117 -6.75 9.71 12.28
C ALA A 117 -6.48 8.21 12.18
N LYS A 118 -7.50 7.36 12.40
CA LYS A 118 -7.41 5.92 12.17
C LYS A 118 -7.02 5.60 10.72
N ALA A 119 -7.66 6.26 9.76
CA ALA A 119 -7.37 6.11 8.35
C ALA A 119 -5.93 6.54 8.01
N LEU A 120 -5.49 7.69 8.51
CA LEU A 120 -4.11 8.15 8.36
C LEU A 120 -3.10 7.17 8.97
N THR A 121 -3.39 6.61 10.16
CA THR A 121 -2.53 5.56 10.75
C THR A 121 -2.50 4.30 9.89
N GLY A 122 -3.64 3.86 9.36
CA GLY A 122 -3.71 2.71 8.46
C GLY A 122 -2.89 2.93 7.18
N LEU A 123 -3.02 4.09 6.54
CA LEU A 123 -2.23 4.47 5.37
C LEU A 123 -0.73 4.59 5.70
N ALA A 124 -0.38 5.13 6.86
CA ALA A 124 1.02 5.22 7.30
C ALA A 124 1.68 3.84 7.47
N ILE A 125 0.90 2.80 7.78
CA ILE A 125 1.36 1.41 7.82
C ILE A 125 1.38 0.83 6.40
N ALA A 126 0.28 0.96 5.67
CA ALA A 126 0.02 0.26 4.41
C ALA A 126 0.88 0.77 3.26
N VAL A 127 1.04 2.09 3.11
CA VAL A 127 1.77 2.68 1.98
C VAL A 127 3.22 2.16 1.88
N PRO A 128 4.05 2.21 2.94
CA PRO A 128 5.39 1.63 2.86
C PRO A 128 5.36 0.11 2.73
N ALA A 129 4.45 -0.59 3.42
CA ALA A 129 4.37 -2.06 3.37
C ALA A 129 4.03 -2.59 1.96
N VAL A 130 3.11 -1.92 1.26
CA VAL A 130 2.72 -2.28 -0.11
C VAL A 130 3.79 -1.89 -1.13
N ALA A 131 4.50 -0.78 -0.91
CA ALA A 131 5.67 -0.44 -1.72
C ALA A 131 6.72 -1.56 -1.64
N ALA A 132 7.01 -2.03 -0.43
CA ALA A 132 7.94 -3.14 -0.20
C ALA A 132 7.48 -4.48 -0.81
N ALA A 133 6.19 -4.63 -1.12
CA ALA A 133 5.66 -5.77 -1.87
C ALA A 133 6.08 -5.76 -3.35
N GLY A 134 6.65 -4.66 -3.85
CA GLY A 134 6.95 -4.47 -5.27
C GLY A 134 5.72 -4.12 -6.10
N SER A 135 4.61 -3.68 -5.47
CA SER A 135 3.41 -3.24 -6.20
C SER A 135 3.59 -1.87 -6.86
N TYR A 136 4.39 -1.00 -6.24
CA TYR A 136 4.83 0.28 -6.76
C TYR A 136 6.13 0.69 -6.08
N ASP A 137 6.87 1.60 -6.69
CA ASP A 137 8.11 2.16 -6.17
C ASP A 137 7.94 3.65 -5.87
N ILE A 138 7.91 4.01 -4.59
CA ILE A 138 7.77 5.39 -4.12
C ILE A 138 8.95 6.29 -4.52
N THR A 139 10.09 5.71 -4.90
CA THR A 139 11.29 6.44 -5.32
C THR A 139 11.32 6.78 -6.81
N ASN A 140 10.35 6.26 -7.58
CA ASN A 140 10.25 6.46 -9.02
C ASN A 140 9.01 7.28 -9.44
N PRO A 141 8.84 8.54 -8.99
CA PRO A 141 7.67 9.36 -9.33
C PRO A 141 7.62 9.73 -10.81
N GLU A 142 8.76 9.80 -11.50
CA GLU A 142 8.86 10.17 -12.92
C GLU A 142 8.13 9.17 -13.82
N GLU A 143 8.14 7.89 -13.44
CA GLU A 143 7.44 6.81 -14.13
C GLU A 143 6.20 6.35 -13.33
N GLN A 144 5.54 7.29 -12.66
CA GLN A 144 4.27 7.07 -11.96
C GLN A 144 4.36 5.99 -10.87
N PHE A 145 5.53 5.85 -10.25
CA PHE A 145 5.83 4.85 -9.21
C PHE A 145 5.88 3.41 -9.74
N ARG A 146 6.29 3.24 -10.99
CA ARG A 146 6.49 1.92 -11.61
C ARG A 146 7.59 1.16 -10.87
N PRO A 147 7.35 -0.10 -10.48
CA PRO A 147 8.40 -0.93 -9.92
C PRO A 147 9.39 -1.38 -11.01
N GLU A 148 10.66 -1.49 -10.63
CA GLU A 148 11.72 -1.97 -11.50
C GLU A 148 11.41 -3.35 -12.11
N GLY A 149 11.74 -3.54 -13.38
CA GLY A 149 11.49 -4.76 -14.14
C GLY A 149 10.06 -4.89 -14.68
N TYR A 150 9.16 -3.93 -14.43
CA TYR A 150 7.77 -3.96 -14.93
C TYR A 150 7.49 -2.85 -15.94
N ALA A 151 6.60 -3.11 -16.88
CA ALA A 151 6.13 -2.17 -17.89
C ALA A 151 4.93 -1.36 -17.40
N GLN A 152 4.75 -0.17 -17.98
CA GLN A 152 3.47 0.55 -17.88
C GLN A 152 2.40 -0.18 -18.70
N THR A 153 1.19 -0.24 -18.17
CA THR A 153 0.03 -0.86 -18.83
C THR A 153 -0.37 -0.07 -20.08
N TYR A 154 -0.32 1.26 -20.00
CA TYR A 154 -0.73 2.16 -21.09
C TYR A 154 0.45 2.74 -21.89
N SER A 155 1.52 1.95 -22.03
CA SER A 155 2.61 2.31 -22.94
C SER A 155 2.12 2.34 -24.40
N PRO A 156 2.57 3.32 -25.23
CA PRO A 156 2.15 3.41 -26.62
C PRO A 156 2.40 2.11 -27.40
N LYS A 157 1.44 1.72 -28.25
CA LYS A 157 1.58 0.50 -29.06
C LYS A 157 2.80 0.63 -29.98
N GLY A 158 3.71 -0.34 -29.89
CA GLY A 158 4.96 -0.33 -30.66
C GLY A 158 6.10 0.46 -30.04
N ALA A 159 5.94 1.05 -28.84
CA ALA A 159 7.04 1.68 -28.12
C ALA A 159 8.13 0.65 -27.79
N GLU A 160 9.37 1.00 -28.13
CA GLU A 160 10.56 0.22 -27.74
C GLU A 160 10.77 0.29 -26.22
N ASP A 161 10.58 1.47 -25.64
CA ASP A 161 10.60 1.70 -24.20
C ASP A 161 9.19 1.66 -23.61
N ARG A 162 8.93 0.60 -22.82
CA ARG A 162 7.64 0.39 -22.15
C ARG A 162 7.57 0.95 -20.72
N ARG A 163 8.56 1.73 -20.30
CA ARG A 163 8.59 2.41 -18.98
C ARG A 163 7.78 3.69 -18.97
N GLN A 164 7.49 4.24 -20.15
CA GLN A 164 6.70 5.44 -20.33
C GLN A 164 5.24 5.11 -20.63
N THR A 165 4.33 5.92 -20.10
CA THR A 165 2.88 5.78 -20.27
C THR A 165 2.32 6.94 -21.08
N GLY A 166 1.38 6.64 -21.99
CA GLY A 166 0.59 7.68 -22.64
C GLY A 166 -0.57 8.17 -21.78
N GLN A 167 -0.89 7.49 -20.68
CA GLN A 167 -2.07 7.76 -19.85
C GLN A 167 -1.70 7.76 -18.35
N PRO A 168 -0.95 8.77 -17.87
CA PRO A 168 -0.39 8.78 -16.51
C PRO A 168 -1.48 8.74 -15.42
N THR A 169 -2.62 9.40 -15.64
CA THR A 169 -3.73 9.36 -14.67
C THR A 169 -4.34 7.97 -14.54
N GLN A 170 -4.49 7.26 -15.66
CA GLN A 170 -5.08 5.92 -15.66
C GLN A 170 -4.11 4.91 -15.04
N GLU A 171 -2.82 5.04 -15.33
CA GLU A 171 -1.77 4.21 -14.74
C GLU A 171 -1.71 4.37 -13.21
N LEU A 172 -1.72 5.61 -12.71
CA LEU A 172 -1.76 5.89 -11.26
C LEU A 172 -3.01 5.31 -10.62
N PHE A 173 -4.17 5.43 -11.28
CA PHE A 173 -5.41 4.83 -10.80
C PHE A 173 -5.28 3.30 -10.73
N GLU A 174 -4.88 2.61 -11.79
CA GLU A 174 -4.76 1.16 -11.76
C GLU A 174 -3.72 0.67 -10.75
N ARG A 175 -2.61 1.38 -10.59
CA ARG A 175 -1.53 1.02 -9.66
C ARG A 175 -1.97 1.17 -8.20
N PHE A 176 -2.47 2.33 -7.81
CA PHE A 176 -2.85 2.59 -6.41
C PHE A 176 -4.25 2.10 -6.05
N PHE A 177 -5.18 2.16 -7.01
CA PHE A 177 -6.57 1.76 -6.79
C PHE A 177 -6.83 0.29 -7.12
N LEU A 178 -6.23 -0.27 -8.17
CA LEU A 178 -6.41 -1.69 -8.51
C LEU A 178 -5.27 -2.59 -8.02
N GLY A 179 -4.17 -2.01 -7.49
CA GLY A 179 -3.01 -2.77 -7.04
C GLY A 179 -2.25 -3.43 -8.19
N ARG A 180 -2.40 -2.92 -9.43
CA ARG A 180 -1.78 -3.51 -10.62
C ARG A 180 -0.33 -3.07 -10.75
N THR A 181 0.57 -4.04 -10.69
CA THR A 181 2.02 -3.84 -10.89
C THR A 181 2.38 -3.53 -12.34
N GLY A 182 1.69 -4.19 -13.29
CA GLY A 182 2.04 -4.22 -14.71
C GLY A 182 2.60 -5.58 -15.13
N ASP A 183 2.86 -5.75 -16.43
CA ASP A 183 3.54 -6.93 -16.98
C ASP A 183 5.06 -6.77 -16.88
N PRO A 184 5.86 -7.84 -16.74
CA PRO A 184 7.32 -7.73 -16.79
C PRO A 184 7.82 -7.09 -18.09
N LEU A 185 8.84 -6.24 -18.00
CA LEU A 185 9.59 -5.74 -19.15
C LEU A 185 10.26 -6.90 -19.89
N LYS A 186 10.60 -6.70 -21.17
CA LYS A 186 11.44 -7.64 -21.92
C LYS A 186 12.78 -7.83 -21.21
N TYR A 187 13.34 -9.04 -21.28
CA TYR A 187 14.58 -9.40 -20.58
C TYR A 187 15.71 -8.36 -20.71
N ALA A 188 15.99 -7.86 -21.92
CA ALA A 188 17.06 -6.88 -22.13
C ALA A 188 16.86 -5.61 -21.31
N THR A 189 15.66 -5.01 -21.35
CA THR A 189 15.32 -3.81 -20.59
C THR A 189 15.20 -4.11 -19.09
N ALA A 190 14.64 -5.26 -18.72
CA ALA A 190 14.57 -5.68 -17.33
C ALA A 190 15.96 -5.88 -16.71
N LYS A 191 16.94 -6.33 -17.50
CA LYS A 191 18.34 -6.52 -17.10
C LYS A 191 19.07 -5.20 -16.90
N GLU A 192 18.72 -4.16 -17.66
CA GLU A 192 19.25 -2.80 -17.45
C GLU A 192 18.85 -2.26 -16.07
N GLU A 193 17.61 -2.52 -15.64
CA GLU A 193 17.11 -2.09 -14.33
C GLU A 193 17.54 -3.02 -13.20
N ILE A 194 17.66 -4.32 -13.48
CA ILE A 194 18.03 -5.35 -12.51
C ILE A 194 19.30 -6.05 -13.00
N PRO A 195 20.50 -5.48 -12.72
CA PRO A 195 21.76 -6.04 -13.19
C PRO A 195 22.02 -7.48 -12.71
N SER A 196 21.40 -7.92 -11.63
CA SER A 196 21.52 -9.29 -11.09
C SER A 196 20.61 -10.32 -11.78
N LEU A 197 19.73 -9.91 -12.70
CA LEU A 197 18.76 -10.77 -13.37
C LEU A 197 19.45 -11.74 -14.33
N THR A 198 19.17 -13.03 -14.25
CA THR A 198 19.67 -14.03 -15.20
C THR A 198 18.59 -14.40 -16.21
N PRO A 199 18.94 -14.90 -17.42
CA PRO A 199 17.94 -15.36 -18.39
C PRO A 199 17.07 -16.49 -17.83
N GLU A 200 17.70 -17.38 -17.05
CA GLU A 200 17.02 -18.49 -16.37
C GLU A 200 16.00 -17.99 -15.34
N ARG A 201 16.40 -17.07 -14.46
CA ARG A 201 15.49 -16.48 -13.46
C ARG A 201 14.33 -15.76 -14.13
N TYR A 202 14.60 -15.01 -15.19
CA TYR A 202 13.56 -14.32 -15.94
C TYR A 202 12.58 -15.31 -16.58
N GLY A 203 13.08 -16.37 -17.23
CA GLY A 203 12.24 -17.44 -17.80
C GLY A 203 11.40 -18.15 -16.74
N ASN A 204 12.00 -18.51 -15.61
CA ASN A 204 11.30 -19.12 -14.48
C ASN A 204 10.20 -18.20 -13.93
N TYR A 205 10.47 -16.90 -13.83
CA TYR A 205 9.48 -15.93 -13.38
C TYR A 205 8.31 -15.75 -14.35
N LEU A 206 8.56 -15.74 -15.66
CA LEU A 206 7.50 -15.70 -16.67
C LEU A 206 6.65 -16.97 -16.65
N ASN A 207 7.27 -18.13 -16.46
CA ASN A 207 6.53 -19.39 -16.30
C ASN A 207 5.66 -19.37 -15.04
N TYR A 208 6.18 -18.89 -13.92
CA TYR A 208 5.43 -18.66 -12.69
C TYR A 208 4.24 -17.72 -12.89
N LEU A 209 4.43 -16.59 -13.58
CA LEU A 209 3.37 -15.62 -13.81
C LEU A 209 2.26 -16.16 -14.72
N TYR A 210 2.62 -16.72 -15.87
CA TYR A 210 1.67 -17.00 -16.95
C TYR A 210 1.27 -18.47 -17.08
N GLN A 211 2.12 -19.42 -16.68
CA GLN A 211 1.88 -20.85 -16.87
C GLN A 211 1.52 -21.58 -15.56
N ASP A 212 2.09 -21.15 -14.42
CA ASP A 212 1.80 -21.79 -13.15
C ASP A 212 0.35 -21.54 -12.72
N LYS A 213 -0.35 -22.64 -12.42
CA LYS A 213 -1.73 -22.63 -11.95
C LYS A 213 -1.82 -22.55 -10.42
N GLY A 214 -0.70 -22.49 -9.71
CA GLY A 214 -0.62 -22.28 -8.28
C GLY A 214 -1.21 -23.42 -7.44
N LEU A 215 -1.29 -23.18 -6.12
CA LEU A 215 -1.61 -24.20 -5.11
C LEU A 215 -2.98 -24.87 -5.29
N LEU A 216 -3.93 -24.16 -5.93
CA LEU A 216 -5.31 -24.63 -6.16
C LEU A 216 -5.62 -24.92 -7.63
N GLY A 217 -4.63 -24.88 -8.52
CA GLY A 217 -4.84 -25.11 -9.95
C GLY A 217 -5.65 -24.03 -10.69
N LEU A 218 -6.00 -22.93 -10.01
CA LEU A 218 -6.82 -21.82 -10.52
C LEU A 218 -6.03 -20.51 -10.71
N GLY A 219 -4.74 -20.52 -10.40
CA GLY A 219 -3.86 -19.34 -10.45
C GLY A 219 -4.13 -18.30 -9.37
N VAL A 220 -4.99 -18.62 -8.40
CA VAL A 220 -5.44 -17.70 -7.34
C VAL A 220 -4.38 -17.47 -6.28
N ILE A 221 -3.67 -18.52 -5.86
CA ILE A 221 -2.53 -18.43 -4.94
C ILE A 221 -1.35 -19.09 -5.63
N LYS A 222 -0.33 -18.30 -5.92
CA LYS A 222 0.94 -18.78 -6.50
C LYS A 222 2.09 -18.42 -5.56
N GLY A 223 3.16 -19.20 -5.60
CA GLY A 223 4.39 -18.89 -4.90
C GLY A 223 5.61 -19.19 -5.75
N THR A 224 6.62 -18.34 -5.67
CA THR A 224 7.94 -18.58 -6.22
C THR A 224 8.99 -18.28 -5.15
N MET A 225 10.10 -19.03 -5.18
CA MET A 225 11.26 -18.75 -4.32
C MET A 225 12.13 -17.62 -4.88
N GLU A 226 11.96 -17.28 -6.17
CA GLU A 226 12.68 -16.21 -6.84
C GLU A 226 11.75 -15.39 -7.74
N ASN A 227 11.60 -14.11 -7.44
CA ASN A 227 11.00 -13.12 -8.32
C ASN A 227 12.06 -12.46 -9.23
N LEU A 228 11.72 -11.40 -9.96
CA LEU A 228 12.68 -10.68 -10.81
C LEU A 228 13.93 -10.21 -10.05
N GLN A 229 13.77 -9.75 -8.80
CA GLN A 229 14.88 -9.34 -7.94
C GLN A 229 15.58 -10.53 -7.23
N GLY A 230 15.07 -11.75 -7.38
CA GLY A 230 15.60 -12.94 -6.72
C GLY A 230 15.15 -13.11 -5.27
N TYR A 231 13.95 -12.61 -4.94
CA TYR A 231 13.33 -12.77 -3.62
C TYR A 231 12.13 -13.72 -3.65
N PRO A 232 11.81 -14.39 -2.54
CA PRO A 232 10.57 -15.15 -2.41
C PRO A 232 9.35 -14.22 -2.56
N GLU A 233 8.40 -14.65 -3.39
CA GLU A 233 7.17 -13.91 -3.67
C GLU A 233 6.00 -14.88 -3.72
N ALA A 234 4.97 -14.61 -2.93
CA ALA A 234 3.65 -15.18 -3.13
C ALA A 234 2.78 -14.19 -3.90
N ARG A 235 1.82 -14.68 -4.68
CA ARG A 235 0.78 -13.84 -5.28
C ARG A 235 -0.58 -14.38 -4.91
N MET A 236 -1.48 -13.48 -4.50
CA MET A 236 -2.90 -13.79 -4.34
C MET A 236 -3.70 -12.93 -5.30
N LEU A 237 -4.43 -13.56 -6.22
CA LEU A 237 -5.16 -12.91 -7.33
C LEU A 237 -4.30 -11.91 -8.11
N GLY A 238 -3.03 -12.27 -8.34
CA GLY A 238 -2.08 -11.44 -9.07
C GLY A 238 -1.37 -10.38 -8.23
N PHE A 239 -1.83 -10.10 -6.99
CA PHE A 239 -1.20 -9.14 -6.09
C PHE A 239 -0.01 -9.76 -5.35
N PRO A 240 1.19 -9.14 -5.36
CA PRO A 240 2.37 -9.69 -4.69
C PRO A 240 2.27 -9.56 -3.17
N VAL A 241 2.68 -10.61 -2.47
CA VAL A 241 2.76 -10.71 -1.02
C VAL A 241 4.12 -11.32 -0.68
N ASN A 242 4.94 -10.56 0.03
CA ASN A 242 6.28 -10.98 0.43
C ASN A 242 6.52 -10.73 1.93
N LEU A 243 7.65 -11.23 2.45
CA LEU A 243 8.02 -11.06 3.86
C LEU A 243 8.14 -9.58 4.28
N PRO A 244 8.74 -8.67 3.48
CA PRO A 244 8.78 -7.24 3.77
C PRO A 244 7.39 -6.62 3.97
N MET A 245 6.43 -6.92 3.09
CA MET A 245 5.06 -6.44 3.21
C MET A 245 4.40 -6.96 4.49
N ALA A 246 4.47 -8.27 4.73
CA ALA A 246 3.88 -8.89 5.92
C ALA A 246 4.51 -8.33 7.20
N GLY A 247 5.85 -8.21 7.24
CA GLY A 247 6.60 -7.60 8.32
C GLY A 247 6.19 -6.15 8.56
N GLY A 248 6.05 -5.36 7.49
CA GLY A 248 5.59 -3.97 7.56
C GLY A 248 4.20 -3.83 8.17
N PHE A 249 3.23 -4.65 7.74
CA PHE A 249 1.89 -4.64 8.33
C PHE A 249 1.88 -5.06 9.80
N VAL A 250 2.59 -6.13 10.16
CA VAL A 250 2.63 -6.65 11.54
C VAL A 250 3.32 -5.66 12.47
N ALA A 251 4.54 -5.23 12.12
CA ALA A 251 5.32 -4.33 12.95
C ALA A 251 4.72 -2.91 12.97
N GLY A 252 4.16 -2.43 11.85
CA GLY A 252 3.42 -1.17 11.79
C GLY A 252 2.18 -1.19 12.66
N THR A 253 1.40 -2.27 12.65
CA THR A 253 0.25 -2.42 13.54
C THR A 253 0.66 -2.39 15.01
N ALA A 254 1.71 -3.14 15.38
CA ALA A 254 2.24 -3.14 16.74
C ALA A 254 2.76 -1.76 17.15
N GLY A 255 3.49 -1.07 16.27
CA GLY A 255 3.98 0.28 16.48
C GLY A 255 2.86 1.29 16.66
N ALA A 256 1.80 1.24 15.85
CA ALA A 256 0.62 2.09 16.00
C ALA A 256 -0.10 1.83 17.34
N LYS A 257 -0.19 0.58 17.78
CA LYS A 257 -0.77 0.22 19.08
C LYS A 257 0.03 0.81 20.24
N ILE A 258 1.35 0.66 20.20
CA ILE A 258 2.25 1.20 21.22
C ILE A 258 2.18 2.73 21.21
N GLY A 259 2.37 3.36 20.04
CA GLY A 259 2.38 4.80 19.90
C GLY A 259 1.06 5.46 20.31
N SER A 260 -0.08 4.86 19.94
CA SER A 260 -1.39 5.35 20.38
C SER A 260 -1.65 5.13 21.88
N SER A 261 -1.03 4.12 22.50
CA SER A 261 -1.20 3.83 23.93
C SER A 261 -0.47 4.80 24.86
N ILE A 262 0.61 5.43 24.39
CA ILE A 262 1.42 6.39 25.17
C ILE A 262 0.73 7.76 25.27
N GLY A 263 -0.16 8.08 24.33
CA GLY A 263 -0.88 9.35 24.29
C GLY A 263 -1.93 9.48 25.40
N ARG A 264 -1.89 10.60 26.14
CA ARG A 264 -2.87 10.91 27.20
C ARG A 264 -4.12 11.58 26.64
N THR A 265 -3.98 12.37 25.57
CA THR A 265 -5.10 13.05 24.90
C THR A 265 -5.45 12.39 23.57
N PRO A 266 -6.69 12.50 23.05
CA PRO A 266 -7.06 11.94 21.75
C PRO A 266 -6.12 12.37 20.61
N ARG A 267 -5.66 13.62 20.62
CA ARG A 267 -4.68 14.14 19.66
C ARG A 267 -3.32 13.45 19.80
N GLN A 268 -2.83 13.26 21.02
CA GLN A 268 -1.56 12.55 21.25
C GLN A 268 -1.67 11.08 20.84
N ARG A 269 -2.80 10.43 21.09
CA ARG A 269 -3.04 9.04 20.65
C ARG A 269 -3.05 8.93 19.12
N ALA A 270 -3.70 9.88 18.44
CA ALA A 270 -3.70 9.94 16.98
C ALA A 270 -2.28 10.13 16.41
N ILE A 271 -1.55 11.14 16.89
CA ILE A 271 -0.18 11.42 16.43
C ILE A 271 0.75 10.25 16.73
N GLY A 272 0.68 9.72 17.96
CA GLY A 272 1.48 8.56 18.37
C GLY A 272 1.16 7.32 17.55
N GLY A 273 -0.12 7.09 17.23
CA GLY A 273 -0.54 6.00 16.34
C GLY A 273 0.04 6.13 14.93
N ILE A 274 -0.05 7.32 14.32
CA ILE A 274 0.50 7.60 12.98
C ILE A 274 2.02 7.39 12.97
N ILE A 275 2.75 8.01 13.89
CA ILE A 275 4.22 7.92 13.96
C ILE A 275 4.64 6.47 14.26
N GLY A 276 4.02 5.84 15.26
CA GLY A 276 4.30 4.46 15.62
C GLY A 276 4.00 3.49 14.48
N GLY A 277 2.92 3.72 13.74
CA GLY A 277 2.54 2.94 12.57
C GLY A 277 3.56 3.02 11.44
N ALA A 278 3.96 4.24 11.07
CA ALA A 278 4.98 4.46 10.05
C ALA A 278 6.33 3.85 10.44
N THR A 279 6.84 4.17 11.63
CA THR A 279 8.14 3.68 12.10
C THR A 279 8.14 2.17 12.25
N GLY A 280 7.08 1.59 12.82
CA GLY A 280 6.94 0.14 12.93
C GLY A 280 6.93 -0.55 11.56
N SER A 281 6.23 0.03 10.57
CA SER A 281 6.16 -0.53 9.22
C SER A 281 7.54 -0.53 8.55
N LEU A 282 8.27 0.60 8.60
CA LEU A 282 9.63 0.70 8.05
C LEU A 282 10.61 -0.29 8.70
N LEU A 283 10.52 -0.49 10.01
CA LEU A 283 11.33 -1.47 10.73
C LEU A 283 10.98 -2.90 10.30
N GLY A 284 9.68 -3.23 10.21
CA GLY A 284 9.22 -4.54 9.75
C GLY A 284 9.63 -4.86 8.32
N ILE A 285 9.59 -3.87 7.42
CA ILE A 285 10.09 -3.99 6.04
C ILE A 285 11.58 -4.28 6.03
N THR A 286 12.36 -3.53 6.82
CA THR A 286 13.82 -3.74 6.91
C THR A 286 14.14 -5.15 7.40
N THR A 287 13.46 -5.61 8.46
CA THR A 287 13.62 -6.99 8.96
C THR A 287 13.22 -8.01 7.91
N GLY A 288 12.09 -7.81 7.22
CA GLY A 288 11.63 -8.70 6.15
C GLY A 288 12.59 -8.75 4.97
N ASN A 289 13.22 -7.63 4.59
CA ASN A 289 14.24 -7.57 3.54
C ASN A 289 15.49 -8.38 3.95
N ILE A 290 15.95 -8.25 5.20
CA ILE A 290 17.07 -9.04 5.72
C ILE A 290 16.74 -10.54 5.70
N THR A 291 15.54 -10.92 6.14
CA THR A 291 15.10 -12.33 6.10
C THR A 291 15.00 -12.85 4.67
N ASN A 292 14.47 -12.04 3.74
CA ASN A 292 14.41 -12.38 2.32
C ASN A 292 15.80 -12.61 1.72
N GLU A 293 16.78 -11.75 2.02
CA GLU A 293 18.15 -11.91 1.53
C GLU A 293 18.80 -13.17 2.11
N ILE A 294 18.55 -13.49 3.39
CA ILE A 294 19.04 -14.74 4.00
C ILE A 294 18.47 -15.97 3.28
N ILE A 295 17.16 -15.98 3.00
CA ILE A 295 16.50 -17.07 2.27
C ILE A 295 17.03 -17.15 0.83
N ALA A 296 17.15 -16.01 0.15
CA ALA A 296 17.66 -15.93 -1.22
C ALA A 296 19.12 -16.38 -1.31
N ALA A 297 19.98 -15.98 -0.39
CA ALA A 297 21.38 -16.40 -0.32
C ALA A 297 21.51 -17.92 -0.09
N GLY A 298 20.58 -18.54 0.64
CA GLY A 298 20.52 -19.99 0.80
C GLY A 298 20.17 -20.75 -0.48
N ASN A 299 19.48 -20.12 -1.43
CA ASN A 299 19.04 -20.72 -2.68
C ASN A 299 19.93 -20.38 -3.90
N ARG A 300 20.78 -19.35 -3.80
CA ARG A 300 21.71 -18.97 -4.87
C ARG A 300 22.92 -19.92 -4.90
N PRO A 301 23.40 -20.33 -6.10
CA PRO A 301 24.65 -21.07 -6.21
C PRO A 301 25.79 -20.25 -5.58
N GLN A 302 26.41 -20.77 -4.53
CA GLN A 302 27.62 -20.16 -3.98
C GLN A 302 28.74 -20.38 -4.99
N LEU A 303 29.23 -19.30 -5.59
CA LEU A 303 30.46 -19.38 -6.37
C LEU A 303 31.60 -19.76 -5.41
N PRO A 304 32.51 -20.67 -5.80
CA PRO A 304 33.63 -21.00 -4.96
C PRO A 304 34.41 -19.72 -4.62
N THR A 305 34.78 -19.59 -3.36
CA THR A 305 35.65 -18.50 -2.91
C THR A 305 36.99 -18.58 -3.65
N THR A 306 37.71 -17.47 -3.78
CA THR A 306 39.07 -17.48 -4.38
C THR A 306 40.03 -18.43 -3.67
N ALA A 307 39.77 -18.76 -2.39
CA ALA A 307 40.46 -19.79 -1.63
C ALA A 307 40.20 -21.21 -2.16
N GLU A 308 39.00 -21.51 -2.66
CA GLU A 308 38.62 -22.81 -3.21
C GLU A 308 39.15 -23.03 -4.63
N TYR A 309 39.38 -21.94 -5.40
CA TYR A 309 40.10 -22.00 -6.67
C TYR A 309 41.61 -22.25 -6.51
N GLY A 310 42.17 -22.06 -5.32
CA GLY A 310 43.62 -22.12 -5.06
C GLY A 310 44.18 -23.51 -4.70
N VAL A 311 43.37 -24.57 -4.59
CA VAL A 311 43.81 -25.88 -4.05
C VAL A 311 44.12 -26.92 -5.13
N THR A 312 44.13 -26.57 -6.42
CA THR A 312 44.50 -27.49 -7.51
C THR A 312 45.77 -27.08 -8.26
N THR A 313 46.83 -26.77 -7.51
CA THR A 313 48.19 -26.77 -8.06
C THR A 313 49.11 -27.67 -7.25
N GLY A 314 49.42 -28.84 -7.80
CA GLY A 314 50.69 -29.52 -7.56
C GLY A 314 50.67 -30.76 -6.67
N LYS A 315 50.27 -31.90 -7.24
CA LYS A 315 51.09 -33.12 -7.10
C LYS A 315 51.68 -33.43 -8.47
N ILE A 316 52.98 -33.14 -8.61
CA ILE A 316 53.86 -33.76 -9.60
C ILE A 316 54.32 -35.07 -8.98
#